data_AF-A0AAJ2GZU2-F1
#
_entry.id   AF-A0AAJ2GZU2-F1
#
_cell.length_a   1.000
_cell.length_b   1.000
_cell.length_c   1.000
_cell.angle_alpha   90.00
_cell.angle_beta   90.00
_cell.angle_gamma   90.00
#
_symmetry.space_group_name_H-M   'P 1'
#
loop_
_entity.id
_entity.type
_entity.pdbx_description
1 polymer ?
#
loop_
_entity_poly.entity_id
_entity_poly.type
_entity_poly.pdbx_seq_one_letter_code
_entity_poly.pdbx_strand_id
1 'polypeptide(L)'
;QRLDYPQPQNKLGMALSGFASSMLDISDGLAQDLGHILLASHVGAELYLDQLPLSATLQQLPKAQAWQLALTGGDDYELCFTIAAERLQQFCQQYAGQFELQVIGK
;
A
#
# COMPACT_ATOMS: atom_id res chain seq x y z
N GLN A 1 2.69 12.36 15.42
CA GLN A 1 2.74 11.19 16.32
C GLN A 1 2.89 9.87 15.57
N ARG A 2 2.21 9.63 14.43
CA ARG A 2 2.43 8.40 13.63
C ARG A 2 3.83 8.31 13.00
N LEU A 3 4.38 9.44 12.53
CA LEU A 3 5.72 9.53 11.93
C LEU A 3 6.83 9.05 12.88
N ASP A 4 6.77 9.41 14.17
CA ASP A 4 7.83 9.05 15.14
C ASP A 4 7.66 7.63 15.71
N TYR A 5 6.46 7.04 15.57
CA TYR A 5 6.10 5.73 16.14
C TYR A 5 5.20 4.96 15.16
N PRO A 6 5.75 4.52 14.02
CA PRO A 6 5.00 3.74 13.05
C PRO A 6 4.45 2.47 13.70
N GLN A 7 3.20 2.13 13.36
CA GLN A 7 2.55 0.93 13.86
C GLN A 7 2.76 -0.19 12.84
N PRO A 8 3.53 -1.25 13.16
CA PRO A 8 3.74 -2.33 12.22
C PRO A 8 2.44 -3.07 11.93
N GLN A 9 2.18 -3.32 10.65
CA GLN A 9 0.93 -3.91 10.16
C GLN A 9 0.85 -5.44 10.32
N ASN A 10 1.35 -5.96 11.45
CA ASN A 10 1.54 -7.40 11.68
C ASN A 10 0.25 -8.22 11.53
N LYS A 11 -0.88 -7.73 12.08
CA LYS A 11 -2.18 -8.42 11.97
C LYS A 11 -2.65 -8.51 10.52
N LEU A 12 -2.48 -7.44 9.76
CA LEU A 12 -2.83 -7.41 8.35
C LEU A 12 -1.93 -8.35 7.55
N GLY A 13 -0.60 -8.30 7.77
CA GLY A 13 0.34 -9.19 7.11
C GLY A 13 0.04 -10.67 7.36
N MET A 14 -0.32 -11.04 8.59
CA MET A 14 -0.77 -12.41 8.90
C MET A 14 -2.08 -12.78 8.19
N ALA A 15 -3.05 -11.86 8.12
CA ALA A 15 -4.33 -12.10 7.46
C ALA A 15 -4.19 -12.22 5.94
N LEU A 16 -3.29 -11.46 5.32
CA LEU A 16 -3.01 -11.49 3.88
C LEU A 16 -2.27 -12.77 3.44
N SER A 17 -1.68 -13.51 4.38
CA SER A 17 -1.03 -14.79 4.11
C SER A 17 -2.02 -15.78 3.49
N GLY A 18 -1.70 -16.27 2.28
CA GLY A 18 -2.59 -17.13 1.49
C GLY A 18 -3.59 -16.39 0.60
N PHE A 19 -3.65 -15.05 0.66
CA PHE A 19 -4.48 -14.22 -0.22
C PHE A 19 -3.63 -13.38 -1.18
N ALA A 20 -2.61 -12.69 -0.67
CA ALA A 20 -1.73 -11.86 -1.48
C ALA A 20 -0.79 -12.71 -2.35
N SER A 21 -0.52 -12.25 -3.57
CA SER A 21 0.44 -12.87 -4.49
C SER A 21 1.88 -12.42 -4.23
N SER A 22 2.05 -11.18 -3.76
CA SER A 22 3.32 -10.62 -3.31
C SER A 22 3.05 -9.55 -2.26
N MET A 23 4.01 -9.29 -1.37
CA MET A 23 3.86 -8.29 -0.31
C MET A 23 5.24 -7.83 0.20
N LEU A 24 5.31 -6.56 0.61
CA LEU A 24 6.42 -5.96 1.36
C LEU A 24 5.90 -4.79 2.22
N ASP A 25 6.73 -4.30 3.12
CA ASP A 25 6.52 -3.05 3.83
C ASP A 25 7.13 -1.85 3.09
N ILE A 26 6.49 -0.68 3.22
CA ILE A 26 6.95 0.57 2.61
C ILE A 26 7.86 1.30 3.61
N SER A 27 9.17 1.31 3.35
CA SER A 27 10.16 2.02 4.18
C SER A 27 10.89 3.12 3.41
N ASP A 28 11.20 2.89 2.13
CA ASP A 28 11.94 3.83 1.28
C ASP A 28 11.02 4.62 0.34
N GLY A 29 9.73 4.30 0.37
CA GLY A 29 8.66 4.96 -0.34
C GLY A 29 8.06 4.11 -1.44
N LEU A 30 6.75 4.30 -1.66
CA LEU A 30 5.93 3.41 -2.47
C LEU A 30 6.53 3.10 -3.85
N ALA A 31 7.06 4.10 -4.55
CA ALA A 31 7.59 3.91 -5.90
C ALA A 31 8.85 3.03 -5.92
N GLN A 32 9.74 3.20 -4.94
CA GLN A 32 10.95 2.41 -4.81
C GLN A 32 10.62 0.99 -4.37
N ASP A 33 9.82 0.86 -3.32
CA ASP A 33 9.52 -0.43 -2.71
C ASP A 33 8.65 -1.30 -3.62
N LEU A 34 7.60 -0.75 -4.25
CA LEU A 34 6.85 -1.46 -5.29
C LEU A 34 7.78 -1.95 -6.41
N GLY A 35 8.81 -1.16 -6.76
CA GLY A 35 9.83 -1.54 -7.73
C GLY A 35 10.52 -2.88 -7.41
N HIS A 36 10.68 -3.23 -6.13
CA HIS A 36 11.21 -4.54 -5.72
C HIS A 36 10.26 -5.69 -6.08
N ILE A 37 8.94 -5.53 -5.85
CA ILE A 37 7.93 -6.51 -6.30
C ILE A 37 7.97 -6.66 -7.81
N LEU A 38 7.96 -5.54 -8.54
CA LEU A 38 7.90 -5.53 -10.00
C LEU A 38 9.11 -6.24 -10.62
N LEU A 39 10.31 -5.94 -10.11
CA LEU A 39 11.56 -6.54 -10.56
C LEU A 39 11.58 -8.06 -10.28
N ALA A 40 11.26 -8.47 -9.05
CA ALA A 40 11.26 -9.87 -8.65
C ALA A 40 10.19 -10.70 -9.37
N SER A 41 9.09 -10.07 -9.80
CA SER A 41 7.95 -10.71 -10.45
C SER A 41 7.99 -10.61 -11.99
N HIS A 42 8.93 -9.86 -12.55
CA HIS A 42 9.06 -9.60 -13.99
C HIS A 42 7.81 -8.99 -14.64
N VAL A 43 7.18 -8.00 -13.96
CA VAL A 43 5.99 -7.29 -14.42
C VAL A 43 6.13 -5.78 -14.24
N GLY A 44 5.16 -5.02 -14.76
CA GLY A 44 4.98 -3.59 -14.45
C GLY A 44 3.70 -3.34 -13.67
N ALA A 45 3.44 -2.08 -13.30
CA ALA A 45 2.20 -1.65 -12.66
C ALA A 45 1.72 -0.29 -13.19
N GLU A 46 0.41 -0.08 -13.19
CA GLU A 46 -0.24 1.21 -13.46
C GLU A 46 -0.86 1.73 -12.16
N LEU A 47 -0.38 2.88 -11.67
CA LEU A 47 -0.89 3.51 -10.44
C LEU A 47 -1.89 4.62 -10.74
N TYR A 48 -3.01 4.60 -10.03
CA TYR A 48 -4.04 5.64 -10.07
C TYR A 48 -3.77 6.65 -8.95
N LEU A 49 -3.13 7.77 -9.29
CA LEU A 49 -2.67 8.75 -8.29
C LEU A 49 -3.79 9.32 -7.41
N ASP A 50 -5.00 9.50 -7.96
CA ASP A 50 -6.16 9.96 -7.19
C ASP A 50 -6.67 8.93 -6.17
N GLN A 51 -6.21 7.67 -6.23
CA GLN A 51 -6.55 6.61 -5.29
C GLN A 51 -5.49 6.41 -4.21
N LEU A 52 -4.35 7.11 -4.26
CA LEU A 52 -3.33 7.01 -3.23
C LEU A 52 -3.91 7.45 -1.87
N PRO A 53 -3.76 6.64 -0.80
CA PRO A 53 -4.20 7.05 0.53
C PRO A 53 -3.28 8.17 1.03
N LEU A 54 -3.82 9.38 1.13
CA LEU A 54 -3.10 10.54 1.62
C LEU A 54 -3.48 10.84 3.07
N SER A 55 -2.48 11.13 3.91
CA SER A 55 -2.75 11.64 5.26
C SER A 55 -3.47 13.00 5.20
N ALA A 56 -4.21 13.34 6.26
CA ALA A 56 -4.93 14.61 6.35
C ALA A 56 -4.01 15.83 6.10
N THR A 57 -2.73 15.74 6.51
CA THR A 57 -1.71 16.77 6.26
C THR A 57 -1.33 16.86 4.79
N LEU A 58 -1.09 15.73 4.12
CA LEU A 58 -0.76 15.73 2.69
C LEU A 58 -1.93 16.23 1.84
N GLN A 59 -3.17 15.97 2.25
CA GLN A 59 -4.37 16.47 1.58
C GLN A 59 -4.48 18.01 1.59
N GLN A 60 -3.78 18.72 2.49
CA GLN A 60 -3.75 20.19 2.50
C GLN A 60 -2.77 20.78 1.47
N LEU A 61 -1.92 19.95 0.86
CA LEU A 61 -0.94 20.39 -0.14
C LEU A 61 -1.54 20.36 -1.55
N PRO A 62 -0.97 21.11 -2.51
CA PRO A 62 -1.30 20.95 -3.92
C PRO A 62 -1.12 19.49 -4.36
N LYS A 63 -2.08 18.95 -5.15
CA LYS A 63 -2.12 17.52 -5.53
C LYS A 63 -0.78 16.95 -6.00
N ALA A 64 -0.10 17.65 -6.91
CA ALA A 64 1.18 17.19 -7.44
C ALA A 64 2.25 17.01 -6.34
N GLN A 65 2.30 17.94 -5.38
CA GLN A 65 3.22 17.85 -4.25
C GLN A 65 2.82 16.72 -3.29
N ALA A 66 1.52 16.57 -3.02
CA ALA A 66 1.02 15.49 -2.18
C ALA A 66 1.32 14.11 -2.78
N TRP A 67 1.14 13.93 -4.09
CA TRP A 67 1.46 12.70 -4.79
C TRP A 67 2.96 12.42 -4.80
N GLN A 68 3.78 13.42 -5.05
CA GLN A 68 5.23 13.25 -5.01
C GLN A 68 5.67 12.74 -3.63
N LEU A 69 5.18 13.36 -2.55
CA LEU A 69 5.46 12.93 -1.18
C LEU A 69 4.91 11.53 -0.87
N ALA A 70 3.72 11.17 -1.37
CA ALA A 70 3.17 9.83 -1.17
C ALA A 70 3.91 8.74 -1.95
N LEU A 71 4.55 9.08 -3.06
CA LEU A 71 5.29 8.14 -3.90
C LEU A 71 6.74 7.96 -3.44
N THR A 72 7.36 9.03 -2.94
CA THR A 72 8.81 9.06 -2.63
C THR A 72 9.11 9.32 -1.15
N GLY A 73 8.10 9.60 -0.34
CA GLY A 73 8.23 9.67 1.11
C GLY A 73 8.36 8.25 1.66
N GLY A 74 9.32 8.05 2.55
CA GLY A 74 9.52 6.79 3.26
C GLY A 74 9.00 6.87 4.70
N ASP A 75 9.43 5.91 5.53
CA ASP A 75 9.05 5.76 6.95
C ASP A 75 7.54 5.62 7.20
N ASP A 76 6.77 5.20 6.18
CA ASP A 76 5.34 4.94 6.32
C ASP A 76 5.07 3.64 7.10
N TYR A 77 5.89 2.60 6.85
CA TYR A 77 5.76 1.23 7.39
C TYR A 77 4.36 0.61 7.17
N GLU A 78 3.69 1.04 6.11
CA GLU A 78 2.47 0.42 5.59
C GLU A 78 2.80 -0.81 4.74
N LEU A 79 1.81 -1.64 4.40
CA LEU A 79 2.02 -2.79 3.51
C LEU A 79 1.64 -2.46 2.07
N CYS A 80 2.55 -2.74 1.14
CA CYS A 80 2.27 -2.79 -0.30
C CYS A 80 2.18 -4.26 -0.73
N PHE A 81 1.07 -4.63 -1.38
CA PHE A 81 0.86 -6.01 -1.82
C PHE A 81 0.05 -6.08 -3.11
N THR A 82 0.21 -7.20 -3.82
CA THR A 82 -0.62 -7.55 -4.98
C THR A 82 -1.58 -8.66 -4.61
N ILE A 83 -2.78 -8.65 -5.21
CA ILE A 83 -3.81 -9.64 -4.94
C ILE A 83 -4.71 -9.81 -6.17
N ALA A 84 -5.05 -11.05 -6.52
CA ALA A 84 -6.01 -11.32 -7.57
C ALA A 84 -7.41 -10.79 -7.17
N ALA A 85 -8.18 -10.26 -8.12
CA ALA A 85 -9.48 -9.63 -7.83
C ALA A 85 -10.44 -10.57 -7.08
N GLU A 86 -10.46 -11.86 -7.45
CA GLU A 86 -11.27 -12.89 -6.81
C GLU A 86 -10.81 -13.15 -5.37
N ARG A 87 -9.49 -13.13 -5.12
CA ARG A 87 -8.91 -13.28 -3.78
C ARG A 87 -9.18 -12.07 -2.91
N LEU A 88 -9.16 -10.86 -3.47
CA LEU A 88 -9.53 -9.64 -2.76
C LEU A 88 -10.99 -9.69 -2.32
N GLN A 89 -11.90 -10.14 -3.18
CA GLN A 89 -13.30 -10.31 -2.82
C GLN A 89 -13.46 -11.31 -1.65
N GLN A 90 -12.77 -12.46 -1.71
CA GLN A 90 -12.78 -13.45 -0.62
C GLN A 90 -12.21 -12.87 0.68
N PHE A 91 -11.10 -12.13 0.60
CA PHE A 91 -10.48 -11.48 1.75
C PHE A 91 -11.45 -10.50 2.41
N CYS A 92 -12.07 -9.60 1.63
CA CYS A 92 -13.02 -8.62 2.15
C CYS A 92 -14.26 -9.28 2.78
N GLN A 93 -14.70 -10.44 2.27
CA GLN A 93 -15.78 -11.21 2.89
C GLN A 93 -15.36 -11.82 4.23
N GLN A 94 -14.16 -12.41 4.30
CA GLN A 94 -13.66 -13.09 5.49
C GLN A 94 -13.27 -12.10 6.62
N TYR A 95 -12.70 -10.96 6.27
CA TYR A 95 -12.18 -9.96 7.20
C TYR A 95 -12.98 -8.65 7.17
N ALA A 96 -14.29 -8.75 6.88
CA ALA A 96 -15.18 -7.60 6.73
C ALA A 96 -15.06 -6.62 7.92
N GLY A 97 -14.70 -5.37 7.60
CA GLY A 97 -14.57 -4.28 8.58
C GLY A 97 -13.36 -4.36 9.52
N GLN A 98 -12.43 -5.30 9.33
CA GLN A 98 -11.26 -5.45 10.20
C GLN A 98 -10.03 -4.67 9.72
N PHE A 99 -9.93 -4.42 8.41
CA PHE A 99 -8.80 -3.75 7.79
C PHE A 99 -9.27 -2.71 6.79
N GLU A 100 -8.56 -1.58 6.74
CA GLU A 100 -8.73 -0.56 5.71
C GLU A 100 -7.75 -0.87 4.57
N LEU A 101 -8.29 -1.19 3.39
CA LEU A 101 -7.52 -1.47 2.20
C LEU A 101 -7.89 -0.48 1.11
N GLN A 102 -6.88 -0.04 0.35
CA GLN A 102 -7.07 0.86 -0.78
C GLN A 102 -6.43 0.25 -2.02
N VAL A 103 -7.23 0.04 -3.07
CA VAL A 103 -6.71 -0.39 -4.37
C VAL A 103 -6.20 0.84 -5.11
N ILE A 104 -4.90 0.90 -5.35
CA ILE A 104 -4.21 2.06 -5.93
C ILE A 104 -3.77 1.86 -7.38
N GLY A 105 -4.02 0.69 -7.97
CA GLY A 105 -3.50 0.35 -9.29
C GLY A 105 -3.81 -1.07 -9.71
N LYS A 106 -3.14 -1.51 -10.76
CA LYS A 106 -3.17 -2.88 -11.30
C LYS A 106 -1.80 -3.27 -11.87
#